data_AF-A0A8S0QFI4-F1
#
_entry.id   AF-A0A8S0QFI4-F1
#
_cell.length_a   1.000
_cell.length_b   1.000
_cell.length_c   1.000
_cell.angle_alpha   90.00
_cell.angle_beta   90.00
_cell.angle_gamma   90.00
#
_symmetry.space_group_name_H-M   'P 1'
#
loop_
_entity.id
_entity.type
_entity.pdbx_description
1 polymer ?
#
loop_
_entity_poly.entity_id
_entity_poly.type
_entity_poly.pdbx_seq_one_letter_code
_entity_poly.pdbx_strand_id
1 'polypeptide(L)'
;MSSVDFEEAGHKLLKINLEPGQEMELCIMLLECCSQERTYLRYYGLLGQRFCMINKVHQENFEKCFVHQYSMIHRLETNKLRNVAKFFAHLLGTDALPWHVLAYIRLTEEDTTSSSRIFIKILFQELSEHLGIRLLNERLSDPTVQDSFDSIFPKDNPKNTRFAINFFTSIGLGGITENLREYLKNMPRLIMQQQKPVFESDESGSSSSDSDVSGSESKSGSSSSDSSGSESETDSDDRRRKKRRRN
;
A
#
# COMPACT_ATOMS: atom_id res chain seq x y z
N MET A 1 9.09 -4.87 31.61
CA MET A 1 8.04 -3.91 32.01
C MET A 1 7.49 -4.32 33.37
N SER A 2 7.15 -3.37 34.25
CA SER A 2 6.65 -3.64 35.61
C SER A 2 5.13 -3.50 35.77
N SER A 3 4.44 -3.00 34.75
CA SER A 3 2.99 -3.01 34.61
C SER A 3 2.56 -4.18 33.73
N VAL A 4 1.55 -4.93 34.18
CA VAL A 4 0.98 -6.06 33.40
C VAL A 4 -0.08 -5.57 32.42
N ASP A 5 -0.77 -4.48 32.75
CA ASP A 5 -1.88 -3.93 31.98
C ASP A 5 -1.60 -2.51 31.47
N PHE A 6 -2.17 -2.16 30.31
CA PHE A 6 -1.99 -0.86 29.66
C PHE A 6 -2.68 0.26 30.44
N GLU A 7 -3.76 -0.03 31.16
CA GLU A 7 -4.44 0.94 32.02
C GLU A 7 -3.55 1.37 33.20
N GLU A 8 -2.93 0.39 33.86
CA GLU A 8 -2.02 0.63 34.97
C GLU A 8 -0.78 1.42 34.51
N ALA A 9 -0.25 1.09 33.33
CA ALA A 9 0.86 1.81 32.71
C ALA A 9 0.50 3.25 32.36
N GLY A 10 -0.63 3.47 31.69
CA GLY A 10 -1.11 4.81 31.34
C GLY A 10 -1.34 5.66 32.58
N HIS A 11 -1.98 5.12 33.62
CA HIS A 11 -2.20 5.82 34.88
C HIS A 11 -0.90 6.11 35.66
N LYS A 12 0.10 5.22 35.60
CA LYS A 12 1.44 5.49 36.16
C LYS A 12 2.15 6.62 35.40
N LEU A 13 2.12 6.60 34.07
CA LEU A 13 2.76 7.61 33.22
C LEU A 13 2.10 8.99 33.37
N LEU A 14 0.77 9.05 33.44
CA LEU A 14 0.01 10.31 33.67
C LEU A 14 0.22 10.91 35.06
N LYS A 15 0.74 10.13 36.03
CA LYS A 15 1.15 10.62 37.36
C LYS A 15 2.56 11.21 37.39
N ILE A 16 3.33 11.02 36.31
CA ILE A 16 4.60 11.72 36.14
C ILE A 16 4.25 13.12 35.64
N ASN A 17 4.55 14.14 36.45
CA ASN A 17 4.44 15.53 36.03
C ASN A 17 5.52 15.79 34.96
N LEU A 18 5.15 15.66 33.69
CA LEU A 18 5.99 16.03 32.56
C LEU A 18 6.15 17.56 32.53
N GLU A 19 7.37 18.03 32.27
CA GLU A 19 7.57 19.45 31.97
C GLU A 19 7.09 19.76 30.54
N PRO A 20 6.58 20.97 30.26
CA PRO A 20 6.15 21.36 28.91
C PRO A 20 7.27 21.17 27.88
N GLY A 21 7.05 20.32 26.89
CA GLY A 21 8.02 19.87 25.89
C GLY A 21 8.41 18.40 26.01
N GLN A 22 8.28 17.78 27.20
CA GLN A 22 8.59 16.36 27.42
C GLN A 22 7.48 15.41 26.94
N GLU A 23 6.30 15.93 26.55
CA GLU A 23 5.22 15.12 26.00
C GLU A 23 5.58 14.46 24.66
N MET A 24 6.55 15.01 23.93
CA MET A 24 7.07 14.42 22.70
C MET A 24 8.06 13.28 22.99
N GLU A 25 8.93 13.43 23.98
CA GLU A 25 9.83 12.37 24.48
C GLU A 25 9.03 11.13 24.90
N LEU A 26 7.88 11.31 25.57
CA LEU A 26 6.99 10.21 25.95
C LEU A 26 6.43 9.46 24.71
N CYS A 27 5.98 10.18 23.68
CA CYS A 27 5.50 9.59 22.43
C CYS A 27 6.63 8.83 21.69
N ILE A 28 7.84 9.40 21.65
CA ILE A 28 9.03 8.78 21.04
C ILE A 28 9.43 7.51 21.80
N MET A 29 9.53 7.57 23.14
CA MET A 29 9.85 6.44 24.00
C MET A 29 8.87 5.27 23.79
N LEU A 30 7.57 5.55 23.80
CA LEU A 30 6.54 4.53 23.60
C LEU A 30 6.68 3.86 22.23
N LEU A 31 6.93 4.64 21.18
CA LEU A 31 7.10 4.14 19.82
C LEU A 31 8.40 3.33 19.64
N GLU A 32 9.51 3.79 20.22
CA GLU A 32 10.79 3.09 20.14
C GLU A 32 10.74 1.76 20.92
N CYS A 33 10.16 1.74 22.13
CA CYS A 33 9.89 0.49 22.87
C CYS A 33 9.03 -0.47 22.04
N CYS A 34 7.92 0.01 21.45
CA CYS A 34 7.09 -0.80 20.56
C CYS A 34 7.88 -1.35 19.35
N SER A 35 8.83 -0.57 18.80
CA SER A 35 9.64 -0.99 17.66
C SER A 35 10.63 -2.11 18.01
N GLN A 36 11.14 -2.12 19.25
CA GLN A 36 12.17 -3.06 19.71
C GLN A 36 11.64 -4.44 20.12
N GLU A 37 10.33 -4.57 20.35
CA GLU A 37 9.70 -5.86 20.65
C GLU A 37 9.93 -6.90 19.55
N ARG A 38 10.07 -8.18 19.92
CA ARG A 38 10.16 -9.29 18.96
C ARG A 38 8.89 -9.41 18.09
N THR A 39 7.74 -9.06 18.65
CA THR A 39 6.43 -9.11 18.01
C THR A 39 5.57 -7.98 18.55
N TYR A 40 4.83 -7.30 17.68
CA TYR A 40 3.88 -6.25 18.08
C TYR A 40 2.94 -6.70 19.22
N LEU A 41 2.91 -5.92 20.30
CA LEU A 41 2.00 -6.10 21.41
C LEU A 41 0.90 -5.02 21.35
N ARG A 42 -0.37 -5.43 21.27
CA ARG A 42 -1.54 -4.53 21.24
C ARG A 42 -1.58 -3.54 22.43
N TYR A 43 -0.94 -3.90 23.54
CA TYR A 43 -0.64 -3.03 24.68
C TYR A 43 -0.15 -1.64 24.26
N TYR A 44 0.80 -1.54 23.32
CA TYR A 44 1.33 -0.24 22.89
C TYR A 44 0.28 0.58 22.14
N GLY A 45 -0.45 -0.03 21.20
CA GLY A 45 -1.52 0.63 20.46
C GLY A 45 -2.63 1.18 21.38
N LEU A 46 -3.07 0.38 22.35
CA LEU A 46 -4.05 0.79 23.37
C LEU A 46 -3.53 1.93 24.26
N LEU A 47 -2.25 1.89 24.64
CA LEU A 47 -1.62 2.93 25.44
C LEU A 47 -1.49 4.24 24.64
N GLY A 48 -1.05 4.19 23.38
CA GLY A 48 -0.99 5.34 22.47
C GLY A 48 -2.37 5.94 22.21
N GLN A 49 -3.38 5.11 21.94
CA GLN A 49 -4.78 5.50 21.79
C GLN A 49 -5.27 6.28 23.02
N ARG A 50 -5.00 5.76 24.23
CA ARG A 50 -5.37 6.41 25.49
C ARG A 50 -4.71 7.77 25.65
N PHE A 51 -3.43 7.94 25.27
CA PHE A 51 -2.78 9.25 25.30
C PHE A 51 -3.39 10.25 24.32
N CYS A 52 -3.66 9.85 23.07
CA CYS A 52 -4.33 10.71 22.08
C CYS A 52 -5.71 11.17 22.56
N MET A 53 -6.48 10.28 23.20
CA MET A 53 -7.83 10.58 23.70
C MET A 53 -7.84 11.46 24.96
N ILE A 54 -6.72 11.57 25.69
CA ILE A 54 -6.62 12.40 26.90
C ILE A 54 -6.22 13.85 26.56
N ASN A 55 -5.25 14.03 25.66
CA ASN A 55 -4.77 15.36 25.31
C ASN A 55 -4.36 15.42 23.83
N LYS A 56 -4.90 16.41 23.11
CA LYS A 56 -4.59 16.67 21.70
C LYS A 56 -3.10 16.89 21.44
N VAL A 57 -2.34 17.41 22.42
CA VAL A 57 -0.88 17.55 22.32
C VAL A 57 -0.20 16.20 22.05
N HIS A 58 -0.68 15.09 22.63
CA HIS A 58 -0.14 13.76 22.34
C HIS A 58 -0.52 13.28 20.93
N GLN A 59 -1.74 13.58 20.45
CA GLN A 59 -2.14 13.29 19.07
C GLN A 59 -1.21 14.00 18.07
N GLU A 60 -1.03 15.31 18.21
CA GLU A 60 -0.14 16.12 17.37
C GLU A 60 1.33 15.66 17.45
N ASN A 61 1.78 15.15 18.60
CA ASN A 61 3.11 14.58 18.74
C ASN A 61 3.23 13.20 18.08
N PHE A 62 2.21 12.34 18.14
CA PHE A 62 2.21 11.07 17.39
C PHE A 62 2.13 11.29 15.88
N GLU A 63 1.46 12.34 15.40
CA GLU A 63 1.53 12.76 13.98
C GLU A 63 2.96 13.13 13.56
N LYS A 64 3.67 13.93 14.36
CA LYS A 64 5.09 14.26 14.12
C LYS A 64 5.97 13.00 14.12
N CYS A 65 5.73 12.07 15.07
CA CYS A 65 6.42 10.79 15.11
C CYS A 65 6.16 9.94 13.87
N PHE A 66 4.94 9.95 13.31
CA PHE A 66 4.62 9.25 12.06
C PHE A 66 5.45 9.79 10.90
N VAL A 67 5.44 11.12 10.70
CA VAL A 67 6.20 11.78 9.63
C VAL A 67 7.71 11.51 9.77
N HIS A 68 8.24 11.61 10.99
CA HIS A 68 9.64 11.31 11.27
C HIS A 68 10.00 9.86 10.92
N GLN A 69 9.24 8.87 11.42
CA GLN A 69 9.54 7.46 11.13
C GLN A 69 9.34 7.08 9.67
N TYR A 70 8.39 7.69 8.96
CA TYR A 70 8.23 7.49 7.53
C TYR A 70 9.42 8.06 6.73
N SER A 71 9.96 9.23 7.13
CA SER A 71 11.15 9.80 6.48
C SER A 71 12.42 8.92 6.64
N MET A 72 12.59 8.28 7.79
CA MET A 72 13.75 7.44 8.10
C MET A 72 13.51 5.94 7.81
N ILE A 73 12.40 5.59 7.17
CA ILE A 73 11.91 4.21 7.05
C ILE A 73 12.86 3.25 6.33
N HIS A 74 13.68 3.79 5.42
CA HIS A 74 14.71 3.05 4.69
C HIS A 74 15.84 2.54 5.60
N ARG A 75 15.98 3.06 6.83
CA ARG A 75 16.98 2.64 7.83
C ARG A 75 16.44 1.63 8.85
N LEU A 76 15.14 1.37 8.84
CA LEU A 76 14.50 0.47 9.80
C LEU A 76 14.52 -0.97 9.30
N GLU A 77 14.88 -1.90 10.19
CA GLU A 77 14.82 -3.33 9.93
C GLU A 77 13.36 -3.82 9.82
N THR A 78 13.15 -4.93 9.10
CA THR A 78 11.81 -5.51 8.81
C THR A 78 10.94 -5.74 10.06
N ASN A 79 11.54 -6.07 11.21
CA ASN A 79 10.80 -6.24 12.46
C ASN A 79 10.32 -4.90 13.04
N LYS A 80 11.18 -3.87 13.05
CA LYS A 80 10.80 -2.51 13.44
C LYS A 80 9.70 -1.96 12.53
N LEU A 81 9.84 -2.13 11.21
CA LEU A 81 8.81 -1.77 10.23
C LEU A 81 7.45 -2.40 10.55
N ARG A 82 7.43 -3.70 10.86
CA ARG A 82 6.20 -4.43 11.20
C ARG A 82 5.52 -3.85 12.44
N ASN A 83 6.27 -3.66 13.53
CA ASN A 83 5.68 -3.21 14.78
C ASN A 83 5.20 -1.75 14.69
N VAL A 84 5.98 -0.87 14.06
CA VAL A 84 5.62 0.55 13.86
C VAL A 84 4.41 0.68 12.92
N ALA A 85 4.32 -0.14 11.86
CA ALA A 85 3.13 -0.16 10.99
C ALA A 85 1.88 -0.60 11.74
N LYS A 86 1.95 -1.70 12.51
CA LYS A 86 0.81 -2.19 13.33
C LYS A 86 0.39 -1.18 14.41
N PHE A 87 1.34 -0.48 15.03
CA PHE A 87 1.07 0.58 15.98
C PHE A 87 0.26 1.73 15.36
N PHE A 88 0.71 2.27 14.23
CA PHE A 88 -0.01 3.38 13.57
C PHE A 88 -1.34 2.94 12.94
N ALA A 89 -1.44 1.71 12.45
CA ALA A 89 -2.73 1.14 12.00
C ALA A 89 -3.73 0.99 13.16
N HIS A 90 -3.28 0.67 14.38
CA HIS A 90 -4.15 0.69 15.57
C HIS A 90 -4.66 2.11 15.85
N LEU A 91 -3.79 3.13 15.83
CA LEU A 91 -4.20 4.52 16.09
C LEU A 91 -5.17 5.07 15.03
N LEU A 92 -4.90 4.82 13.75
CA LEU A 92 -5.78 5.21 12.64
C LEU A 92 -7.12 4.45 12.67
N GLY A 93 -7.08 3.14 12.89
CA GLY A 93 -8.27 2.28 12.95
C GLY A 93 -9.14 2.48 14.20
N THR A 94 -8.68 3.24 15.20
CA THR A 94 -9.46 3.62 16.39
C THR A 94 -9.83 5.11 16.42
N ASP A 95 -9.67 5.81 15.29
CA ASP A 95 -9.85 7.27 15.13
C ASP A 95 -9.06 8.11 16.17
N ALA A 96 -8.00 7.53 16.75
CA ALA A 96 -7.13 8.20 17.74
C ALA A 96 -6.12 9.14 17.07
N LEU A 97 -5.84 8.94 15.79
CA LEU A 97 -4.93 9.74 14.98
C LEU A 97 -5.60 10.02 13.62
N PRO A 98 -5.60 11.27 13.14
CA PRO A 98 -6.36 11.66 11.95
C PRO A 98 -5.70 11.15 10.66
N TRP A 99 -6.53 10.83 9.66
CA TRP A 99 -6.11 10.14 8.44
C TRP A 99 -5.24 11.00 7.51
N HIS A 100 -5.16 12.32 7.72
CA HIS A 100 -4.33 13.22 6.90
C HIS A 100 -2.83 12.91 6.97
N VAL A 101 -2.34 12.20 8.01
CA VAL A 101 -0.94 11.77 8.05
C VAL A 101 -0.56 10.82 6.91
N LEU A 102 -1.53 10.17 6.28
CA LEU A 102 -1.30 9.31 5.13
C LEU A 102 -0.89 10.11 3.88
N ALA A 103 -1.09 11.43 3.84
CA ALA A 103 -0.64 12.31 2.75
C ALA A 103 0.88 12.31 2.54
N TYR A 104 1.65 12.02 3.60
CA TYR A 104 3.11 11.89 3.53
C TYR A 104 3.58 10.61 2.82
N ILE A 105 2.70 9.64 2.59
CA ILE A 105 2.98 8.42 1.83
C ILE A 105 2.73 8.68 0.35
N ARG A 106 3.81 8.71 -0.46
CA ARG A 106 3.72 8.62 -1.93
C ARG A 106 3.86 7.16 -2.38
N LEU A 107 2.93 6.68 -3.20
CA LEU A 107 2.93 5.33 -3.80
C LEU A 107 3.24 5.37 -5.30
N THR A 108 4.42 5.85 -5.65
CA THR A 108 4.96 5.85 -7.03
C THR A 108 6.07 4.82 -7.17
N GLU A 109 6.41 4.43 -8.41
CA GLU A 109 7.52 3.50 -8.65
C GLU A 109 8.88 4.11 -8.24
N GLU A 110 9.03 5.42 -8.42
CA GLU A 110 10.27 6.18 -8.23
C GLU A 110 10.50 6.62 -6.76
N ASP A 111 9.47 7.08 -6.04
CA ASP A 111 9.62 7.52 -4.63
C ASP A 111 9.63 6.36 -3.63
N THR A 112 9.17 5.14 -3.99
CA THR A 112 9.00 4.05 -3.02
C THR A 112 10.16 3.06 -2.96
N THR A 113 10.84 3.06 -1.82
CA THR A 113 11.80 2.00 -1.47
C THR A 113 11.11 0.70 -1.07
N SER A 114 11.85 -0.42 -1.08
CA SER A 114 11.37 -1.72 -0.59
C SER A 114 10.86 -1.67 0.85
N SER A 115 11.56 -0.99 1.76
CA SER A 115 11.12 -0.75 3.14
C SER A 115 9.79 0.00 3.21
N SER A 116 9.61 1.04 2.39
CA SER A 116 8.35 1.79 2.30
C SER A 116 7.20 0.90 1.83
N ARG A 117 7.42 0.10 0.78
CA ARG A 117 6.44 -0.86 0.26
C ARG A 117 6.04 -1.92 1.31
N ILE A 118 7.00 -2.41 2.11
CA ILE A 118 6.75 -3.34 3.22
C ILE A 118 5.91 -2.68 4.33
N PHE A 119 6.23 -1.43 4.69
CA PHE A 119 5.47 -0.69 5.70
C PHE A 119 4.03 -0.43 5.26
N ILE A 120 3.83 0.14 4.07
CA ILE A 120 2.49 0.43 3.52
C ILE A 120 1.68 -0.86 3.43
N LYS A 121 2.31 -1.98 2.99
CA LYS A 121 1.67 -3.30 3.00
C LYS A 121 1.14 -3.68 4.39
N ILE A 122 1.98 -3.63 5.42
CA ILE A 122 1.59 -4.06 6.77
C ILE A 122 0.55 -3.10 7.36
N LEU A 123 0.70 -1.79 7.14
CA LEU A 123 -0.22 -0.75 7.59
C LEU A 123 -1.64 -0.97 7.06
N PHE A 124 -1.79 -1.15 5.74
CA PHE A 124 -3.11 -1.35 5.12
C PHE A 124 -3.68 -2.75 5.38
N GLN A 125 -2.84 -3.79 5.53
CA GLN A 125 -3.31 -5.11 5.97
C GLN A 125 -3.91 -5.04 7.37
N GLU A 126 -3.20 -4.44 8.34
CA GLU A 126 -3.70 -4.29 9.72
C GLU A 126 -4.97 -3.43 9.78
N LEU A 127 -5.03 -2.32 9.03
CA LEU A 127 -6.24 -1.50 8.91
C LEU A 127 -7.44 -2.31 8.37
N SER A 128 -7.19 -3.18 7.38
CA SER A 128 -8.24 -4.04 6.82
C SER A 128 -8.68 -5.15 7.78
N GLU A 129 -7.79 -5.63 8.66
CA GLU A 129 -8.09 -6.59 9.72
C GLU A 129 -8.89 -5.94 10.86
N HIS A 130 -8.60 -4.67 11.19
CA HIS A 130 -9.30 -3.92 12.25
C HIS A 130 -10.68 -3.40 11.81
N LEU A 131 -10.79 -2.78 10.63
CA LEU A 131 -12.01 -2.12 10.15
C LEU A 131 -12.87 -3.00 9.23
N GLY A 132 -12.26 -3.99 8.58
CA GLY A 132 -12.84 -4.68 7.43
C GLY A 132 -12.71 -3.87 6.14
N ILE A 133 -12.60 -4.59 5.00
CA ILE A 133 -12.36 -3.98 3.68
C ILE A 133 -13.45 -2.97 3.24
N ARG A 134 -14.71 -3.16 3.70
CA ARG A 134 -15.84 -2.29 3.32
C ARG A 134 -15.76 -0.92 3.97
N LEU A 135 -15.61 -0.89 5.29
CA LEU A 135 -15.49 0.35 6.07
C LEU A 135 -14.20 1.10 5.75
N LEU A 136 -13.11 0.35 5.48
CA LEU A 136 -11.87 0.94 4.96
C LEU A 136 -12.08 1.64 3.60
N ASN A 137 -12.81 1.03 2.66
CA ASN A 137 -13.11 1.65 1.37
C ASN A 137 -14.01 2.89 1.50
N GLU A 138 -14.96 2.87 2.43
CA GLU A 138 -15.81 4.02 2.76
C GLU A 138 -14.98 5.20 3.27
N ARG A 139 -14.15 5.00 4.30
CA ARG A 139 -13.24 6.04 4.86
C ARG A 139 -12.20 6.54 3.86
N LEU A 140 -11.71 5.68 2.95
CA LEU A 140 -10.79 6.10 1.87
C LEU A 140 -11.49 6.84 0.73
N SER A 141 -12.83 6.77 0.66
CA SER A 141 -13.65 7.48 -0.33
C SER A 141 -14.25 8.78 0.21
N ASP A 142 -14.07 9.10 1.51
CA ASP A 142 -14.60 10.32 2.13
C ASP A 142 -14.05 11.59 1.45
N PRO A 143 -14.91 12.46 0.88
CA PRO A 143 -14.46 13.65 0.14
C PRO A 143 -13.62 14.63 0.98
N THR A 144 -13.79 14.64 2.31
CA THR A 144 -13.07 15.56 3.22
C THR A 144 -11.60 15.22 3.41
N VAL A 145 -11.20 13.97 3.15
CA VAL A 145 -9.82 13.47 3.32
C VAL A 145 -9.22 12.97 2.00
N GLN A 146 -9.96 13.05 0.90
CA GLN A 146 -9.55 12.55 -0.42
C GLN A 146 -8.22 13.16 -0.90
N ASP A 147 -8.00 14.46 -0.68
CA ASP A 147 -6.75 15.17 -0.99
C ASP A 147 -5.53 14.55 -0.28
N SER A 148 -5.73 13.95 0.91
CA SER A 148 -4.67 13.25 1.65
C SER A 148 -4.34 11.87 1.07
N PHE A 149 -5.18 11.33 0.18
CA PHE A 149 -4.98 10.02 -0.43
C PHE A 149 -4.52 10.09 -1.89
N ASP A 150 -4.51 11.24 -2.56
CA ASP A 150 -4.05 11.35 -3.95
C ASP A 150 -2.59 10.90 -4.12
N SER A 151 -1.73 11.08 -3.10
CA SER A 151 -0.37 10.53 -3.04
C SER A 151 -0.30 9.00 -3.02
N ILE A 152 -1.33 8.32 -2.49
CA ILE A 152 -1.45 6.85 -2.37
C ILE A 152 -2.24 6.26 -3.54
N PHE A 153 -3.20 7.02 -4.08
CA PHE A 153 -4.09 6.66 -5.17
C PHE A 153 -3.91 7.60 -6.37
N PRO A 154 -2.71 7.64 -6.97
CA PRO A 154 -2.36 8.57 -8.04
C PRO A 154 -3.25 8.44 -9.28
N LYS A 155 -3.84 9.57 -9.69
CA LYS A 155 -4.68 9.75 -10.90
C LYS A 155 -3.97 10.57 -12.01
N ASP A 156 -2.73 10.99 -11.74
CA ASP A 156 -1.88 11.85 -12.58
C ASP A 156 -1.39 11.14 -13.84
N ASN A 157 -0.87 9.92 -13.70
CA ASN A 157 -0.16 9.19 -14.74
C ASN A 157 -0.65 7.74 -14.80
N PRO A 158 -1.02 7.18 -15.98
CA PRO A 158 -1.44 5.79 -16.11
C PRO A 158 -0.44 4.78 -15.54
N LYS A 159 0.87 5.09 -15.51
CA LYS A 159 1.88 4.24 -14.90
C LYS A 159 1.71 4.19 -13.37
N ASN A 160 1.59 5.35 -12.72
CA ASN A 160 1.40 5.47 -11.28
C ASN A 160 0.07 4.83 -10.84
N THR A 161 -1.02 5.09 -11.56
CA THR A 161 -2.33 4.45 -11.31
C THR A 161 -2.24 2.92 -11.41
N ARG A 162 -1.57 2.37 -12.44
CA ARG A 162 -1.35 0.92 -12.59
C ARG A 162 -0.47 0.35 -11.47
N PHE A 163 0.58 1.07 -11.09
CA PHE A 163 1.46 0.68 -9.99
C PHE A 163 0.69 0.55 -8.67
N ALA A 164 -0.13 1.54 -8.31
CA ALA A 164 -0.98 1.51 -7.13
C ALA A 164 -1.99 0.34 -7.15
N ILE A 165 -2.68 0.11 -8.28
CA ILE A 165 -3.60 -1.03 -8.44
C ILE A 165 -2.86 -2.36 -8.26
N ASN A 166 -1.71 -2.54 -8.91
CA ASN A 166 -0.89 -3.76 -8.82
C ASN A 166 -0.35 -3.99 -7.41
N PHE A 167 0.05 -2.91 -6.72
CA PHE A 167 0.50 -2.96 -5.34
C PHE A 167 -0.60 -3.48 -4.41
N PHE A 168 -1.76 -2.83 -4.36
CA PHE A 168 -2.84 -3.22 -3.44
C PHE A 168 -3.45 -4.60 -3.78
N THR A 169 -3.52 -4.96 -5.07
CA THR A 169 -3.93 -6.33 -5.46
C THR A 169 -2.93 -7.40 -5.01
N SER A 170 -1.62 -7.16 -5.13
CA SER A 170 -0.58 -8.08 -4.63
C SER A 170 -0.59 -8.29 -3.11
N ILE A 171 -1.26 -7.40 -2.37
CA ILE A 171 -1.38 -7.41 -0.91
C ILE A 171 -2.69 -8.08 -0.46
N GLY A 172 -3.61 -8.36 -1.39
CA GLY A 172 -4.94 -8.92 -1.13
C GLY A 172 -6.04 -7.86 -0.97
N LEU A 173 -5.71 -6.57 -1.09
CA LEU A 173 -6.62 -5.45 -0.87
C LEU A 173 -7.13 -4.86 -2.20
N GLY A 174 -7.55 -5.74 -3.12
CA GLY A 174 -8.01 -5.31 -4.45
C GLY A 174 -9.26 -4.41 -4.42
N GLY A 175 -10.14 -4.54 -3.42
CA GLY A 175 -11.41 -3.83 -3.33
C GLY A 175 -11.28 -2.31 -3.16
N ILE A 176 -10.28 -1.83 -2.42
CA ILE A 176 -10.02 -0.38 -2.26
C ILE A 176 -9.52 0.30 -3.55
N THR A 177 -9.29 -0.46 -4.63
CA THR A 177 -8.84 0.08 -5.93
C THR A 177 -9.91 0.09 -7.01
N GLU A 178 -11.18 -0.18 -6.67
CA GLU A 178 -12.28 -0.20 -7.63
C GLU A 178 -12.44 1.16 -8.34
N ASN A 179 -12.49 2.26 -7.60
CA ASN A 179 -12.54 3.63 -8.14
C ASN A 179 -11.39 3.93 -9.12
N LEU A 180 -10.17 3.46 -8.82
CA LEU A 180 -8.99 3.64 -9.68
C LEU A 180 -9.07 2.79 -10.97
N ARG A 181 -9.63 1.58 -10.88
CA ARG A 181 -9.84 0.72 -12.05
C ARG A 181 -10.89 1.31 -12.99
N GLU A 182 -11.94 1.91 -12.45
CA GLU A 182 -12.95 2.62 -13.24
C GLU A 182 -12.38 3.89 -13.88
N TYR A 183 -11.61 4.68 -13.14
CA TYR A 183 -10.86 5.81 -13.69
C TYR A 183 -9.96 5.38 -14.86
N LEU A 184 -9.18 4.31 -14.70
CA LEU A 184 -8.31 3.77 -15.75
C LEU A 184 -9.11 3.27 -16.97
N LYS A 185 -10.25 2.61 -16.78
CA LYS A 185 -11.16 2.19 -17.87
C LYS A 185 -11.75 3.38 -18.64
N ASN A 186 -12.07 4.47 -17.95
CA ASN A 186 -12.63 5.68 -18.55
C ASN A 186 -11.55 6.62 -19.12
N MET A 187 -10.29 6.45 -18.73
CA MET A 187 -9.18 7.32 -19.13
C MET A 187 -8.95 7.41 -20.65
N PRO A 188 -9.05 6.33 -21.46
CA PRO A 188 -9.01 6.44 -22.91
C PRO A 188 -10.13 7.31 -23.50
N ARG A 189 -11.33 7.32 -22.89
CA ARG A 189 -12.42 8.21 -23.30
C ARG A 189 -12.13 9.67 -22.92
N LEU A 190 -11.58 9.91 -21.74
CA LEU A 190 -11.17 11.25 -21.29
C LEU A 190 -10.02 11.82 -22.15
N ILE A 191 -9.03 11.01 -22.51
CA ILE A 191 -7.96 11.41 -23.45
C ILE A 191 -8.54 11.72 -24.83
N MET A 192 -9.44 10.88 -25.36
CA MET A 192 -10.13 11.15 -26.63
C MET A 192 -11.01 12.42 -26.58
N GLN A 193 -11.51 12.78 -25.40
CA GLN A 193 -12.31 13.98 -25.16
C GLN A 193 -11.43 15.25 -25.00
N GLN A 194 -10.23 15.13 -24.42
CA GLN A 194 -9.20 16.19 -24.38
C GLN A 194 -8.46 16.36 -25.71
N GLN A 195 -8.28 15.29 -26.48
CA GLN A 195 -7.70 15.31 -27.83
C GLN A 195 -8.72 15.63 -28.93
N LYS A 196 -9.95 15.99 -28.59
CA LYS A 196 -10.85 16.62 -29.56
C LYS A 196 -10.31 18.05 -29.79
N PRO A 197 -9.67 18.36 -30.93
CA PRO A 197 -9.06 19.66 -31.11
C PRO A 197 -10.17 20.71 -31.22
N VAL A 198 -9.85 21.94 -30.83
CA VAL A 198 -10.71 23.10 -31.08
C VAL A 198 -10.71 23.38 -32.58
N PHE A 199 -11.68 22.80 -33.29
CA PHE A 199 -11.94 23.02 -34.72
C PHE A 199 -13.42 23.34 -34.92
N GLU A 200 -13.74 24.61 -34.73
CA GLU A 200 -14.92 25.39 -35.15
C GLU A 200 -14.54 26.83 -34.72
N SER A 201 -14.39 27.84 -35.58
CA SER A 201 -14.95 28.13 -36.91
C SER A 201 -13.83 28.65 -37.86
N ASP A 202 -13.91 28.74 -39.19
CA ASP A 202 -14.99 29.28 -40.04
C ASP A 202 -14.98 28.76 -41.51
N GLU A 203 -16.15 28.89 -42.16
CA GLU A 203 -16.40 29.09 -43.62
C GLU A 203 -16.00 28.03 -44.68
N SER A 204 -16.99 27.18 -45.01
CA SER A 204 -17.44 26.75 -46.35
C SER A 204 -16.50 26.70 -47.58
N GLY A 205 -16.42 25.51 -48.21
CA GLY A 205 -15.99 25.33 -49.61
C GLY A 205 -16.30 23.93 -50.15
N SER A 206 -17.26 23.79 -51.06
CA SER A 206 -17.73 22.49 -51.55
C SER A 206 -16.77 21.81 -52.55
N SER A 207 -16.66 20.47 -52.51
CA SER A 207 -17.18 19.63 -53.61
C SER A 207 -17.00 18.11 -53.36
N SER A 208 -18.08 17.39 -53.59
CA SER A 208 -18.22 15.94 -53.79
C SER A 208 -17.11 15.21 -54.59
N SER A 209 -16.81 13.98 -54.18
CA SER A 209 -16.61 12.81 -55.08
C SER A 209 -16.87 11.50 -54.32
N ASP A 210 -17.67 10.60 -54.87
CA ASP A 210 -17.89 9.24 -54.37
C ASP A 210 -16.70 8.30 -54.66
N SER A 211 -16.51 7.28 -53.82
CA SER A 211 -16.00 5.98 -54.27
C SER A 211 -16.27 4.88 -53.23
N ASP A 212 -17.26 4.03 -53.51
CA ASP A 212 -17.39 2.73 -52.86
C ASP A 212 -16.18 1.84 -53.19
N VAL A 213 -15.63 1.15 -52.18
CA VAL A 213 -14.95 -0.14 -52.43
C VAL A 213 -15.23 -1.13 -51.30
N SER A 214 -15.83 -2.23 -51.73
CA SER A 214 -16.04 -3.54 -51.09
C SER A 214 -14.99 -3.96 -50.05
N GLY A 215 -15.47 -4.59 -48.96
CA GLY A 215 -14.61 -5.20 -47.96
C GLY A 215 -14.03 -6.56 -48.37
N SER A 216 -13.16 -7.08 -47.51
CA SER A 216 -12.72 -8.47 -47.53
C SER A 216 -12.43 -8.93 -46.11
N GLU A 217 -13.17 -9.94 -45.62
CA GLU A 217 -12.70 -10.71 -44.47
C GLU A 217 -11.45 -11.51 -44.87
N SER A 218 -10.49 -11.65 -43.95
CA SER A 218 -9.37 -12.57 -44.13
C SER A 218 -9.09 -13.31 -42.83
N LYS A 219 -9.65 -14.51 -42.75
CA LYS A 219 -9.30 -15.52 -41.76
C LYS A 219 -7.99 -16.18 -42.19
N SER A 220 -7.01 -16.21 -41.30
CA SER A 220 -5.91 -17.18 -41.33
C SER A 220 -5.63 -17.60 -39.88
N GLY A 221 -5.58 -18.87 -39.52
CA GLY A 221 -5.33 -20.04 -40.35
C GLY A 221 -4.11 -20.73 -39.77
N SER A 222 -4.33 -21.65 -38.83
CA SER A 222 -3.27 -22.35 -38.11
C SER A 222 -2.56 -23.37 -38.99
N SER A 223 -1.24 -23.46 -38.88
CA SER A 223 -0.48 -24.64 -39.30
C SER A 223 0.50 -25.05 -38.21
N SER A 224 0.23 -26.21 -37.61
CA SER A 224 1.16 -26.99 -36.82
C SER A 224 2.23 -27.61 -37.72
N SER A 225 3.44 -27.82 -37.18
CA SER A 225 4.46 -28.65 -37.82
C SER A 225 5.03 -29.62 -36.78
N ASP A 226 4.58 -30.86 -36.85
CA ASP A 226 5.17 -31.97 -36.12
C ASP A 226 6.59 -32.26 -36.63
N SER A 227 7.43 -32.82 -35.76
CA SER A 227 8.65 -33.53 -36.15
C SER A 227 8.91 -34.64 -35.14
N SER A 228 8.58 -35.86 -35.54
CA SER A 228 8.75 -37.09 -34.77
C SER A 228 10.17 -37.64 -34.89
N GLY A 229 10.63 -38.29 -33.81
CA GLY A 229 12.02 -38.77 -33.68
C GLY A 229 12.19 -39.86 -32.61
N SER A 230 11.45 -40.96 -32.78
CA SER A 230 11.83 -42.37 -32.49
C SER A 230 13.35 -42.65 -32.37
N GLU A 231 13.93 -43.54 -31.54
CA GLU A 231 13.57 -44.37 -30.36
C GLU A 231 14.88 -44.52 -29.51
N SER A 232 15.12 -45.40 -28.51
CA SER A 232 14.40 -46.49 -27.82
C SER A 232 14.99 -46.67 -26.39
N GLU A 233 14.37 -47.45 -25.50
CA GLU A 233 14.94 -47.82 -24.19
C GLU A 233 15.82 -49.09 -24.24
N THR A 234 16.80 -49.22 -23.35
CA THR A 234 17.28 -50.52 -22.83
C THR A 234 17.66 -50.41 -21.35
N ASP A 235 16.93 -51.18 -20.53
CA ASP A 235 17.14 -51.41 -19.11
C ASP A 235 18.41 -52.25 -18.84
N SER A 236 19.07 -52.07 -17.68
CA SER A 236 20.11 -52.97 -17.15
C SER A 236 20.49 -52.65 -15.69
N ASP A 237 19.84 -53.38 -14.77
CA ASP A 237 20.37 -53.74 -13.45
C ASP A 237 21.77 -54.39 -13.56
N ASP A 238 22.78 -53.97 -12.78
CA ASP A 238 23.39 -54.81 -11.72
C ASP A 238 24.51 -54.10 -10.90
N ARG A 239 24.34 -54.12 -9.57
CA ARG A 239 25.37 -54.43 -8.53
C ARG A 239 26.88 -54.12 -8.77
N ARG A 240 27.48 -53.26 -7.92
CA ARG A 240 28.30 -53.63 -6.72
C ARG A 240 29.31 -52.57 -6.18
N ARG A 241 29.25 -52.37 -4.85
CA ARG A 241 30.35 -52.25 -3.86
C ARG A 241 31.57 -51.33 -4.11
N LYS A 242 31.72 -50.32 -3.23
CA LYS A 242 32.77 -50.14 -2.16
C LYS A 242 32.52 -48.77 -1.50
N LYS A 243 32.22 -48.59 -0.20
CA LYS A 243 32.74 -49.09 1.09
C LYS A 243 34.11 -48.52 1.51
N ARG A 244 34.10 -47.36 2.20
CA ARG A 244 35.03 -46.79 3.23
C ARG A 244 34.60 -45.32 3.44
N ARG A 245 34.18 -44.78 4.60
CA ARG A 245 34.43 -44.94 6.06
C ARG A 245 35.68 -44.20 6.57
N ARG A 246 35.46 -43.30 7.56
CA ARG A 246 36.38 -42.36 8.27
C ARG A 246 36.80 -41.11 7.46
N ASN A 247 36.98 -39.95 8.10
CA ASN A 247 36.83 -39.63 9.54
C ASN A 247 35.43 -39.13 9.91
#